data_AF-A0A2C5YVD6-F1
#
_entry.id   AF-A0A2C5YVD6-F1
#
_cell.length_a   1.000
_cell.length_b   1.000
_cell.length_c   1.000
_cell.angle_alpha   90.00
_cell.angle_beta   90.00
_cell.angle_gamma   90.00
#
_symmetry.space_group_name_H-M   'P 1'
#
loop_
_entity.id
_entity.type
_entity.pdbx_description
1 polymer ?
#
loop_
_entity_poly.entity_id
_entity_poly.type
_entity_poly.pdbx_seq_one_letter_code
_entity_poly.pdbx_strand_id
1 'polypeptide(L)'
;MLLHLPHEPSSAHPFCGYYFTYPSPDHHLGLVSTISHAPPQLHWIYVDAQSHAVAHGARKDTLGHVIGPWGWTDDDALLTLNGSAAGFVAKRHADDGWRVYWDPGHELRDKGDEVRPVWLRRNPLLGIESKYVRDGQRAGS
;
A
#
# COMPACT_ATOMS: atom_id res chain seq x y z
N MET A 1 2.00 -0.42 8.41
CA MET A 1 1.65 0.95 8.01
C MET A 1 0.49 1.43 8.87
N LEU A 2 0.63 2.58 9.52
CA LEU A 2 -0.42 3.17 10.37
C LEU A 2 -1.35 4.05 9.53
N LEU A 3 -2.66 3.96 9.77
CA LEU A 3 -3.63 4.85 9.13
C LEU A 3 -3.68 6.18 9.87
N HIS A 4 -3.52 7.27 9.13
CA HIS A 4 -3.83 8.61 9.64
C HIS A 4 -5.32 8.87 9.43
N LEU A 5 -6.09 8.92 10.52
CA LEU A 5 -7.50 9.27 10.48
C LEU A 5 -7.65 10.79 10.73
N PRO A 6 -8.59 11.50 10.06
CA PRO A 6 -8.71 12.96 10.14
C PRO A 6 -8.90 13.54 11.54
N HIS A 7 -9.26 12.71 12.52
CA HIS A 7 -9.56 13.10 13.89
C HIS A 7 -8.61 12.46 14.93
N GLU A 8 -7.57 11.73 14.51
CA GLU A 8 -6.57 11.16 15.42
C GLU A 8 -5.17 11.74 15.08
N PRO A 9 -4.52 12.47 16.00
CA PRO A 9 -3.16 12.93 15.78
C PRO A 9 -2.23 11.72 15.71
N SER A 10 -1.54 11.56 14.58
CA SER A 10 -0.50 10.55 14.41
C SER A 10 0.84 11.26 14.18
N SER A 11 1.85 10.88 14.96
CA SER A 11 3.25 11.30 14.75
C SER A 11 3.95 10.48 13.65
N ALA A 12 3.25 9.55 13.01
CA ALA A 12 3.81 8.72 11.95
C ALA A 12 4.09 9.54 10.69
N HIS A 13 5.22 9.26 10.05
CA HIS A 13 5.57 9.84 8.75
C HIS A 13 4.48 9.50 7.73
N PRO A 14 3.90 10.50 7.02
CA PRO A 14 2.80 10.26 6.10
C PRO A 14 3.26 9.39 4.92
N PHE A 15 2.39 8.47 4.53
CA PHE A 15 2.61 7.67 3.33
C PHE A 15 2.67 8.59 2.09
N CYS A 16 3.73 8.43 1.30
CA CYS A 16 3.95 9.18 0.07
C CYS A 16 4.34 8.18 -1.03
N GLY A 17 3.32 7.60 -1.67
CA GLY A 17 3.46 6.46 -2.57
C GLY A 17 3.97 6.81 -3.96
N TYR A 18 4.97 6.07 -4.44
CA TYR A 18 5.47 6.08 -5.82
C TYR A 18 5.58 4.66 -6.35
N TYR A 19 5.50 4.48 -7.66
CA TYR A 19 5.76 3.19 -8.28
C TYR A 19 7.17 3.10 -8.86
N PHE A 20 7.77 1.93 -8.68
CA PHE A 20 8.94 1.50 -9.41
C PHE A 20 8.76 0.07 -9.90
N THR A 21 9.46 -0.29 -10.97
CA THR A 21 9.63 -1.70 -11.33
C THR A 21 10.31 -2.40 -10.16
N TYR A 22 9.63 -3.39 -9.58
CA TYR A 22 10.24 -4.18 -8.53
C TYR A 22 11.38 -5.01 -9.13
N PRO A 23 12.55 -5.07 -8.47
CA PRO A 23 13.69 -5.85 -8.95
C PRO A 23 13.49 -7.35 -8.70
N SER A 24 12.56 -7.95 -9.45
CA SER A 24 12.33 -9.40 -9.57
C SER A 24 12.39 -9.80 -11.05
N PRO A 25 12.54 -11.11 -11.36
CA PRO A 25 12.46 -11.60 -12.74
C PRO A 25 11.13 -11.25 -13.45
N ASP A 26 10.04 -11.14 -12.69
CA ASP A 26 8.71 -10.81 -13.25
C ASP A 26 8.56 -9.31 -13.55
N HIS A 27 9.47 -8.46 -13.05
CA HIS A 27 9.49 -7.01 -13.30
C HIS A 27 8.15 -6.30 -13.08
N HIS A 28 7.35 -6.77 -12.12
CA HIS A 28 6.03 -6.19 -11.86
C HIS A 28 6.12 -4.83 -11.15
N LEU A 29 4.99 -4.12 -11.11
CA LEU A 29 4.90 -2.82 -10.48
C LEU A 29 4.94 -2.95 -8.95
N GLY A 30 6.00 -2.42 -8.34
CA GLY A 30 6.16 -2.33 -6.89
C GLY A 30 5.82 -0.93 -6.39
N LEU A 31 5.34 -0.85 -5.15
CA LEU A 31 5.01 0.41 -4.48
C LEU A 31 6.10 0.76 -3.47
N VAL A 32 6.54 2.02 -3.45
CA VAL A 32 7.46 2.55 -2.44
C VAL A 32 6.87 3.76 -1.73
N SER A 33 7.32 4.03 -0.51
CA SER A 33 7.02 5.27 0.21
C SER A 33 8.28 5.87 0.79
N THR A 34 8.29 7.20 0.93
CA THR A 34 9.23 7.85 1.84
C THR A 34 8.91 7.43 3.28
N ILE A 35 9.94 7.30 4.10
CA ILE A 35 9.85 6.97 5.54
C ILE A 35 10.57 7.97 6.45
N SER A 36 11.33 8.89 5.84
CA SER A 36 12.02 9.99 6.50
C SER A 36 12.19 11.12 5.49
N HIS A 37 12.20 12.36 5.97
CA HIS A 37 12.49 13.55 5.15
C HIS A 37 14.00 13.84 5.04
N ALA A 38 14.79 13.51 6.07
CA ALA A 38 16.22 13.86 6.12
C ALA A 38 17.03 12.81 6.93
N PRO A 39 17.84 11.95 6.29
CA PRO A 39 17.95 11.79 4.84
C PRO A 39 16.67 11.17 4.25
N PRO A 40 16.28 11.54 3.02
CA PRO A 40 15.16 10.89 2.35
C PRO A 40 15.47 9.41 2.15
N GLN A 41 14.63 8.55 2.71
CA GLN A 41 14.73 7.10 2.59
C GLN A 41 13.44 6.55 2.00
N LEU A 42 13.58 5.62 1.05
CA LEU A 42 12.48 4.94 0.39
C LEU A 42 12.44 3.48 0.83
N HIS A 43 11.27 3.05 1.27
CA HIS A 43 10.99 1.64 1.55
C HIS A 43 9.97 1.10 0.56
N TRP A 44 10.11 -0.17 0.20
CA TRP A 44 9.08 -0.92 -0.51
C TRP A 44 7.91 -1.19 0.42
N ILE A 45 6.70 -1.12 -0.12
CA ILE A 45 5.48 -1.56 0.53
C ILE A 45 5.22 -3.00 0.15
N TYR A 46 4.93 -3.83 1.13
CA TYR A 46 4.64 -5.25 0.96
C TYR A 46 3.61 -5.71 1.99
N VAL A 47 3.05 -6.89 1.78
CA VAL A 47 2.22 -7.58 2.78
C VAL A 47 3.04 -8.70 3.38
N ASP A 48 3.23 -8.64 4.70
CA ASP A 48 3.89 -9.70 5.44
C ASP A 48 3.08 -11.01 5.33
N ALA A 49 3.76 -12.07 4.89
CA ALA A 49 3.11 -13.33 4.53
C ALA A 49 2.54 -14.11 5.73
N GLN A 50 2.96 -13.78 6.95
CA GLN A 50 2.52 -14.49 8.16
C GLN A 50 1.37 -13.76 8.86
N SER A 51 1.48 -12.45 8.97
CA SER A 51 0.55 -11.59 9.71
C SER A 51 -0.48 -10.90 8.81
N HIS A 52 -0.28 -10.93 7.50
CA HIS A 52 -1.06 -10.22 6.49
C HIS A 52 -1.01 -8.69 6.62
N ALA A 53 -0.12 -8.16 7.46
CA ALA A 53 0.01 -6.73 7.67
C ALA A 53 0.66 -6.05 6.47
N VAL A 54 0.12 -4.90 6.05
CA VAL A 54 0.80 -4.01 5.09
C VAL A 54 1.96 -3.34 5.82
N ALA A 55 3.17 -3.68 5.42
CA ALA A 55 4.43 -3.27 6.03
C ALA A 55 5.30 -2.51 5.02
N HIS A 56 6.44 -1.98 5.49
CA HIS A 56 7.42 -1.33 4.65
C HIS A 56 8.85 -1.69 5.07
N GLY A 57 9.76 -1.82 4.11
CA GLY A 57 11.14 -2.24 4.37
C GLY A 57 12.07 -2.02 3.19
N ALA A 58 13.36 -2.32 3.40
CA ALA A 58 14.30 -2.43 2.29
C ALA A 58 13.99 -3.70 1.48
N ARG A 59 14.56 -3.82 0.27
CA ARG A 59 14.33 -4.97 -0.62
C ARG A 59 14.61 -6.33 0.04
N LYS A 60 15.59 -6.42 0.93
CA LYS A 60 15.90 -7.68 1.63
C LYS A 60 14.77 -8.11 2.57
N ASP A 61 14.05 -7.13 3.12
CA ASP A 61 12.99 -7.35 4.10
C ASP A 61 11.69 -7.77 3.41
N THR A 62 11.59 -7.63 2.08
CA THR A 62 10.40 -8.00 1.30
C THR A 62 10.47 -9.41 0.73
N LEU A 63 11.58 -10.13 0.95
CA LEU A 63 11.76 -11.48 0.41
C LEU A 63 10.83 -12.48 1.09
N GLY A 64 10.11 -13.28 0.29
CA GLY A 64 9.13 -14.24 0.80
C GLY A 64 7.78 -13.62 1.22
N HIS A 65 7.58 -12.33 0.94
CA HIS A 65 6.34 -11.61 1.20
C HIS A 65 5.60 -11.26 -0.09
N VAL A 66 4.36 -10.81 0.03
CA VAL A 66 3.58 -10.37 -1.15
C VAL A 66 3.95 -8.93 -1.48
N ILE A 67 4.63 -8.77 -2.61
CA ILE A 67 5.24 -7.51 -3.06
C ILE A 67 4.50 -6.85 -4.23
N GLY A 68 3.36 -7.41 -4.63
CA GLY A 68 2.60 -6.95 -5.78
C GLY A 68 2.08 -8.09 -6.66
N PRO A 69 1.58 -7.75 -7.86
CA PRO A 69 1.59 -6.40 -8.44
C PRO A 69 0.73 -5.40 -7.67
N TRP A 70 1.30 -4.25 -7.34
CA TRP A 70 0.56 -3.08 -6.87
C TRP A 70 0.02 -2.30 -8.08
N GLY A 71 -1.09 -1.59 -7.90
CA GLY A 71 -1.65 -0.77 -8.97
C GLY A 71 -2.78 0.14 -8.49
N TRP A 72 -3.52 0.67 -9.45
CA TRP A 72 -4.77 1.40 -9.20
C TRP A 72 -5.92 0.76 -9.97
N THR A 73 -7.14 1.04 -9.55
CA THR A 73 -8.35 0.83 -10.35
C THR A 73 -8.29 1.64 -11.66
N ASP A 74 -9.11 1.30 -12.65
CA ASP A 74 -9.05 1.93 -13.97
C ASP A 74 -9.41 3.43 -13.97
N ASP A 75 -10.13 3.90 -12.95
CA ASP A 75 -10.39 5.32 -12.70
C ASP A 75 -9.27 6.01 -11.90
N ASP A 76 -8.17 5.30 -11.64
CA ASP A 76 -7.05 5.67 -10.78
C ASP A 76 -7.48 6.13 -9.36
N ALA A 77 -8.63 5.69 -8.84
CA ALA A 77 -9.13 6.18 -7.55
C ALA A 77 -8.61 5.36 -6.36
N LEU A 78 -8.54 4.03 -6.49
CA LEU A 78 -8.30 3.10 -5.39
C LEU A 78 -7.05 2.24 -5.63
N LEU A 79 -6.24 2.07 -4.58
CA LEU A 79 -5.06 1.21 -4.63
C LEU A 79 -5.51 -0.24 -4.79
N THR A 80 -4.82 -0.97 -5.66
CA THR A 80 -5.03 -2.40 -5.89
C THR A 80 -3.80 -3.21 -5.52
N LEU A 81 -4.03 -4.43 -5.06
CA LEU A 81 -3.03 -5.48 -4.94
C LEU A 81 -3.53 -6.70 -5.70
N ASN A 82 -2.69 -7.26 -6.55
CA ASN A 82 -3.07 -8.35 -7.47
C ASN A 82 -4.31 -8.00 -8.32
N GLY A 83 -4.43 -6.74 -8.72
CA GLY A 83 -5.54 -6.24 -9.55
C GLY A 83 -6.86 -6.01 -8.81
N SER A 84 -6.94 -6.25 -7.50
CA SER A 84 -8.16 -6.04 -6.71
C SER A 84 -8.00 -4.88 -5.72
N ALA A 85 -8.99 -3.98 -5.69
CA ALA A 85 -9.13 -2.97 -4.63
C ALA A 85 -9.87 -3.52 -3.40
N ALA A 86 -10.52 -4.67 -3.53
CA ALA A 86 -11.14 -5.39 -2.43
C ALA A 86 -10.12 -6.34 -1.78
N GLY A 87 -10.17 -6.45 -0.45
CA GLY A 87 -9.26 -7.29 0.33
C GLY A 87 -8.50 -6.52 1.41
N PHE A 88 -8.41 -5.18 1.32
CA PHE A 88 -7.85 -4.40 2.42
C PHE A 88 -8.80 -4.34 3.61
N VAL A 89 -8.23 -4.54 4.80
CA VAL A 89 -8.93 -4.36 6.06
C VAL A 89 -8.11 -3.50 7.01
N ALA A 90 -8.77 -2.66 7.78
CA ALA A 90 -8.19 -1.95 8.90
C ALA A 90 -8.51 -2.73 10.19
N LYS A 91 -7.49 -2.94 11.02
CA LYS A 91 -7.62 -3.57 12.33
C LYS A 91 -7.14 -2.60 13.40
N ARG A 92 -7.93 -2.40 14.45
CA ARG A 92 -7.53 -1.58 15.61
C ARG A 92 -6.60 -2.39 16.51
N HIS A 93 -5.51 -1.76 16.94
CA HIS A 93 -4.58 -2.25 17.96
C HIS A 93 -4.67 -1.31 19.15
N ALA A 94 -4.68 -1.86 20.37
CA ALA A 94 -4.88 -1.11 21.60
C ALA A 94 -3.84 0.02 21.77
N ASP A 95 -2.58 -0.27 21.46
CA ASP A 95 -1.46 0.65 21.71
C ASP A 95 -1.08 1.51 20.50
N ASP A 96 -1.43 1.05 19.29
CA ASP A 96 -0.88 1.57 18.03
C ASP A 96 -1.93 2.15 17.08
N GLY A 97 -3.21 2.16 17.46
CA GLY A 97 -4.28 2.65 16.60
C GLY A 97 -4.59 1.71 15.43
N TRP A 98 -4.95 2.26 14.27
CA TRP A 98 -5.38 1.46 13.12
C TRP A 98 -4.22 1.07 12.20
N ARG A 99 -4.17 -0.21 11.84
CA ARG A 99 -3.20 -0.78 10.88
C ARG A 99 -3.93 -1.41 9.71
N VAL A 100 -3.30 -1.32 8.52
CA VAL A 100 -3.83 -1.94 7.29
C VAL A 100 -3.29 -3.36 7.12
N TYR A 101 -4.16 -4.25 6.69
CA TYR A 101 -3.89 -5.63 6.34
C TYR A 101 -4.46 -5.96 4.97
N TRP A 102 -3.96 -7.02 4.35
CA TRP A 102 -4.50 -7.60 3.12
C TRP A 102 -5.07 -8.99 3.41
N ASP A 103 -6.40 -9.09 3.35
CA ASP A 103 -7.15 -10.28 3.73
C ASP A 103 -8.31 -10.55 2.74
N PRO A 104 -7.98 -10.96 1.50
CA PRO A 104 -9.00 -11.31 0.50
C PRO A 104 -9.79 -12.57 0.88
N GLY A 105 -9.24 -13.42 1.75
CA GLY A 105 -9.86 -14.65 2.24
C GLY A 105 -10.74 -14.47 3.48
N HIS A 106 -10.76 -13.28 4.10
CA HIS A 106 -11.49 -12.96 5.32
C HIS A 106 -11.03 -13.73 6.58
N GLU A 107 -9.79 -14.22 6.61
CA GLU A 107 -9.22 -15.00 7.70
C GLU A 107 -8.96 -14.18 8.98
N LEU A 108 -8.86 -12.84 8.87
CA LEU A 108 -8.60 -11.97 10.02
C LEU A 108 -9.86 -11.66 10.83
N ARG A 109 -11.06 -11.87 10.28
CA ARG A 109 -12.34 -11.53 10.94
C ARG A 109 -12.67 -12.46 12.12
N ASP A 110 -12.10 -13.66 12.15
CA ASP A 110 -12.42 -14.68 13.16
C ASP A 110 -11.64 -14.50 14.49
N LYS A 111 -10.79 -13.47 14.60
CA LYS A 111 -9.88 -13.29 15.75
C LYS A 111 -10.40 -12.36 16.85
N GLY A 112 -11.68 -11.98 16.83
CA GLY A 112 -12.32 -11.19 17.90
C GLY A 112 -11.91 -9.71 17.98
N ASP A 113 -11.04 -9.25 17.09
CA ASP A 113 -10.61 -7.86 16.99
C ASP A 113 -11.56 -7.03 16.13
N GLU A 114 -11.59 -5.71 16.36
CA GLU A 114 -12.33 -4.80 15.49
C GLU A 114 -11.63 -4.68 14.13
N VAL A 115 -12.18 -5.39 13.13
CA VAL A 115 -11.71 -5.41 11.75
C VAL A 115 -12.77 -4.81 10.83
N ARG A 116 -12.37 -3.83 10.02
CA ARG A 116 -13.26 -3.14 9.07
C ARG A 116 -12.70 -3.24 7.65
N PRO A 117 -13.50 -3.61 6.64
CA PRO A 117 -13.11 -3.45 5.24
C PRO A 117 -12.79 -1.99 4.94
N VAL A 118 -11.73 -1.74 4.17
CA VAL A 118 -11.35 -0.39 3.76
C VAL A 118 -10.98 -0.35 2.28
N TRP A 119 -11.12 0.83 1.68
CA TRP A 119 -10.59 1.15 0.37
C TRP A 119 -9.54 2.24 0.51
N LEU A 120 -8.36 2.01 -0.05
CA LEU A 120 -7.24 2.93 0.05
C LEU A 120 -7.27 3.89 -1.13
N ARG A 121 -7.72 5.13 -0.89
CA ARG A 121 -7.84 6.17 -1.92
C ARG A 121 -6.57 7.02 -1.97
N ARG A 122 -6.09 7.36 -3.18
CA ARG A 122 -5.01 8.36 -3.30
C ARG A 122 -5.53 9.75 -2.95
N ASN A 123 -4.72 10.51 -2.22
CA ASN A 123 -4.89 11.94 -2.05
C ASN A 123 -3.68 12.64 -2.69
N PRO A 124 -3.82 13.24 -3.90
CA PRO A 124 -2.71 13.86 -4.60
C PRO A 124 -2.08 14.99 -3.77
N LEU A 125 -0.77 14.88 -3.51
CA LEU A 125 -0.02 15.96 -2.87
C LEU A 125 0.31 17.03 -3.92
N LEU A 126 0.13 18.30 -3.55
CA LEU A 126 0.53 19.48 -4.35
C LEU A 126 -0.18 19.66 -5.70
N GLY A 127 -1.35 19.04 -5.90
CA GLY A 127 -2.13 19.19 -7.15
C GLY A 127 -1.48 18.55 -8.38
N ILE A 128 -0.43 17.75 -8.18
CA ILE A 128 0.20 16.97 -9.26
C ILE A 128 -0.57 15.66 -9.38
N GLU A 129 -1.47 15.58 -10.36
CA GLU A 129 -2.08 14.31 -10.77
C GLU A 129 -1.06 13.51 -11.60
N SER A 130 -0.39 12.54 -10.98
CA SER A 130 0.36 11.53 -11.73
C SER A 130 -0.60 10.44 -12.19
N LYS A 131 -0.94 10.43 -13.49
CA LYS A 131 -1.57 9.26 -14.12
C LYS A 131 -0.48 8.25 -14.43
N TYR A 132 -0.69 7.00 -14.01
CA TYR A 132 0.20 5.92 -14.40
C TYR A 132 -0.07 5.58 -15.88
N VAL A 133 0.89 5.87 -16.75
CA VAL A 133 0.81 5.49 -18.17
C VAL A 133 1.17 4.02 -18.29
N ARG A 134 0.17 3.17 -18.56
CA ARG A 134 0.40 1.75 -18.87
C ARG A 134 1.09 1.65 -20.24
N ASP A 135 2.21 0.92 -20.31
CA ASP A 135 2.89 0.63 -21.58
C ASP A 135 1.95 -0.16 -22.50
N GLY A 136 1.29 0.55 -23.42
CA GLY A 136 0.21 0.02 -24.25
C GLY A 136 -0.55 1.11 -25.01
N GLN A 137 -0.59 2.34 -24.49
CA GLN A 137 -0.95 3.50 -25.31
C GLN A 137 0.31 4.05 -26.00
N ARG A 138 0.73 3.36 -27.07
CA ARG A 138 1.53 4.01 -28.10
C ARG A 138 0.74 5.22 -28.61
N ALA A 139 1.44 6.35 -28.69
CA ALA A 139 0.99 7.57 -29.34
C ALA A 139 0.19 7.24 -30.61
N GLY A 140 -1.10 7.57 -30.60
CA GLY A 140 -1.99 7.44 -31.73
C GLY A 140 -2.33 8.83 -32.25
N SER A 141 -1.75 9.12 -33.43
CA SER A 141 -1.99 10.21 -34.39
C SER A 141 -1.77 11.67 -33.94
#